data_AF-A0A3A4P3V6-F1
#
_entry.id   AF-A0A3A4P3V6-F1
#
_cell.length_a   1.000
_cell.length_b   1.000
_cell.length_c   1.000
_cell.angle_alpha   90.00
_cell.angle_beta   90.00
_cell.angle_gamma   90.00
#
_symmetry.space_group_name_H-M   'P 1'
#
loop_
_entity.id
_entity.type
_entity.pdbx_description
1 polymer ?
#
loop_
_entity_poly.entity_id
_entity_poly.type
_entity_poly.pdbx_seq_one_letter_code
_entity_poly.pdbx_strand_id
1 'polypeptide(L)' 'AFEDKTGCAVLVNTSFNVRGEPIVCTPEDAYVCFMRTEMDYLVLGRFILDKREQPELQDDVDWRKQFTLD' A
#
# COMPACT_ATOMS: atom_id res chain seq x y z
N ALA A 1 -12.41 -16.08 12.61
CA ALA A 1 -12.70 -15.33 11.35
C ALA A 1 -11.58 -15.44 10.32
N PHE A 2 -10.35 -14.97 10.61
CA PHE A 2 -9.20 -15.15 9.70
C PHE A 2 -8.67 -16.59 9.74
N GLU A 3 -8.38 -17.13 10.94
CA GLU A 3 -7.95 -18.52 11.14
C GLU A 3 -8.90 -19.53 10.49
N ASP A 4 -10.22 -19.39 10.68
CA ASP A 4 -11.21 -20.29 10.06
C ASP A 4 -11.14 -20.34 8.53
N LYS A 5 -10.66 -19.27 7.89
CA LYS A 5 -10.54 -19.16 6.43
C LYS A 5 -9.18 -19.58 5.90
N THR A 6 -8.11 -19.35 6.67
CA THR A 6 -6.71 -19.51 6.20
C THR A 6 -5.97 -20.66 6.88
N GLY A 7 -6.49 -21.20 7.97
CA GLY A 7 -5.79 -22.16 8.84
C GLY A 7 -4.66 -21.54 9.67
N CYS A 8 -4.51 -20.21 9.67
CA CYS A 8 -3.46 -19.50 10.41
C CYS A 8 -4.05 -18.33 11.20
N ALA A 9 -3.79 -18.27 12.51
CA ALA A 9 -4.29 -17.23 13.40
C ALA A 9 -3.40 -15.97 13.49
N VAL A 10 -2.40 -15.83 12.60
CA VAL A 10 -1.40 -14.76 12.65
C VAL A 10 -1.52 -13.83 11.46
N LEU A 11 -1.43 -12.52 11.72
CA LEU A 11 -1.38 -11.46 10.72
C LEU A 11 -0.07 -10.68 10.86
N VAL A 12 0.49 -10.26 9.74
CA VAL A 12 1.61 -9.32 9.72
C VAL A 12 1.04 -7.91 9.72
N ASN A 13 1.46 -7.10 10.69
CA ASN A 13 1.17 -5.68 10.75
C ASN A 13 2.49 -4.91 10.69
N THR A 14 2.75 -4.27 9.57
CA THR A 14 3.96 -3.49 9.31
C THR A 14 3.58 -2.07 8.88
N SER A 15 4.54 -1.14 8.92
CA SER A 15 4.34 0.20 8.38
C SER A 15 3.82 0.14 6.95
N PHE A 16 2.78 0.92 6.65
CA PHE A 16 2.31 1.08 5.28
C PHE A 16 3.09 2.21 4.62
N ASN A 17 4.17 1.83 3.94
CA ASN A 17 5.06 2.69 3.17
C ASN A 17 5.91 1.82 2.21
N VAL A 18 6.66 2.47 1.33
CA VAL A 18 7.83 1.86 0.66
C VAL A 18 9.11 2.28 1.39
N ARG A 19 10.19 1.50 1.23
CA ARG A 19 11.44 1.71 1.96
C ARG A 19 12.01 3.12 1.69
N GLY A 20 12.06 3.97 2.71
CA GLY A 20 12.60 5.33 2.61
C GLY A 20 11.52 6.41 2.64
N GLU A 21 10.25 6.04 2.53
CA GLU A 21 9.12 6.96 2.70
C GLU A 21 8.56 6.92 4.13
N PRO A 22 7.98 8.04 4.62
CA PRO A 22 7.18 8.04 5.84
C PRO A 22 5.94 7.14 5.70
N ILE A 23 5.33 6.79 6.83
CA ILE A 23 4.02 6.12 6.83
C ILE A 23 2.98 7.04 6.19
N VAL A 24 2.09 6.47 5.38
CA VAL A 24 1.01 7.21 4.70
C VAL A 24 0.10 7.93 5.70
N CYS A 25 -0.35 9.15 5.35
CA CYS A 25 -1.20 9.98 6.23
C CYS A 25 -2.51 10.40 5.58
N THR A 26 -2.60 10.35 4.25
CA THR A 26 -3.80 10.71 3.48
C THR A 26 -4.28 9.54 2.61
N PRO A 27 -5.56 9.50 2.19
CA PRO A 27 -6.04 8.52 1.22
C PRO A 27 -5.24 8.52 -0.09
N GLU A 28 -4.79 9.70 -0.52
CA GLU A 28 -3.93 9.89 -1.69
C GLU A 28 -2.56 9.24 -1.49
N ASP A 29 -1.90 9.46 -0.34
CA ASP A 29 -0.63 8.79 -0.01
C ASP A 29 -0.78 7.27 -0.01
N ALA A 30 -1.88 6.77 0.60
CA ALA A 30 -2.17 5.34 0.67
C ALA A 30 -2.38 4.75 -0.73
N TYR A 31 -3.08 5.44 -1.62
CA TYR A 31 -3.28 5.01 -3.00
C TYR A 31 -1.97 4.98 -3.78
N VAL A 32 -1.15 6.04 -3.71
CA VAL A 32 0.14 6.10 -4.40
C VAL A 32 1.08 5.00 -3.88
N CYS A 33 1.19 4.84 -2.56
CA CYS A 33 2.00 3.78 -1.96
C CYS A 33 1.50 2.39 -2.38
N PHE A 34 0.19 2.15 -2.34
CA PHE A 34 -0.42 0.90 -2.80
C PHE A 34 -0.03 0.58 -4.25
N MET A 35 -0.20 1.55 -5.15
CA MET A 35 0.10 1.38 -6.57
C MET A 35 1.59 1.13 -6.85
N ARG A 36 2.50 1.62 -6.00
CA ARG A 36 3.96 1.38 -6.06
C ARG A 36 4.42 0.03 -5.48
N THR A 37 3.57 -0.69 -4.76
CA THR A 37 3.90 -1.96 -4.08
C THR A 37 3.25 -3.16 -4.78
N GLU A 38 3.69 -4.38 -4.51
CA GLU A 38 3.05 -5.61 -5.02
C GLU A 38 1.80 -6.04 -4.21
N MET A 39 1.14 -5.12 -3.51
CA MET A 39 -0.09 -5.42 -2.77
C MET A 39 -1.26 -5.66 -3.73
N ASP A 40 -2.13 -6.63 -3.39
CA ASP A 40 -3.29 -6.98 -4.21
C ASP A 40 -4.49 -6.04 -4.00
N TYR A 41 -4.78 -5.69 -2.74
CA TYR A 41 -5.96 -4.90 -2.35
C TYR A 41 -5.62 -3.79 -1.37
N LEU A 42 -6.29 -2.65 -1.53
CA LEU A 42 -6.28 -1.54 -0.59
C LEU A 42 -7.68 -1.34 0.00
N VAL A 43 -7.80 -1.39 1.32
CA VAL A 43 -9.04 -1.10 2.05
C VAL A 43 -8.93 0.30 2.67
N LEU A 44 -9.75 1.24 2.20
CA LEU A 44 -9.79 2.62 2.65
C LEU A 44 -11.19 2.98 3.14
N GLY A 45 -11.41 2.86 4.45
CA GLY A 45 -12.71 3.12 5.06
C GLY A 45 -13.80 2.19 4.48
N ARG A 46 -14.71 2.75 3.68
CA ARG A 46 -15.81 2.00 3.02
C ARG A 46 -15.50 1.56 1.59
N PHE A 47 -14.27 1.78 1.12
CA PHE A 47 -13.83 1.45 -0.23
C PHE A 47 -12.84 0.30 -0.19
N ILE A 48 -12.94 -0.59 -1.17
CA ILE A 48 -11.97 -1.67 -1.44
C ILE A 48 -11.54 -1.50 -2.88
N LEU A 49 -10.25 -1.38 -3.11
CA LEU A 49 -9.66 -1.22 -4.43
C LEU A 49 -8.89 -2.49 -4.77
N ASP A 50 -9.20 -3.10 -5.91
CA ASP A 50 -8.40 -4.16 -6.52
C ASP A 50 -7.36 -3.53 -7.44
N LYS A 51 -6.08 -3.86 -7.25
CA LYS A 51 -4.99 -3.28 -8.04
C LYS A 51 -5.17 -3.51 -9.54
N ARG A 52 -5.76 -4.64 -9.94
CA ARG A 52 -5.97 -5.02 -11.34
C ARG A 52 -7.02 -4.18 -12.05
N GLU A 53 -7.86 -3.50 -11.28
CA GLU A 53 -8.91 -2.61 -11.79
C GLU A 53 -8.48 -1.14 -11.78
N GLN A 54 -7.30 -0.82 -11.25
CA GLN A 54 -6.80 0.55 -11.18
C GLN A 54 -6.04 0.93 -12.46
N PRO A 55 -6.12 2.19 -12.91
CA PRO A 55 -5.29 2.67 -14.00
C PRO A 55 -3.81 2.66 -13.61
N GLU A 56 -2.92 2.56 -14.59
CA GLU A 56 -1.48 2.76 -14.36
C GLU A 56 -1.22 4.13 -13.74
N LEU A 57 -0.30 4.19 -12.79
CA LEU A 57 0.07 5.44 -12.15
C LEU A 57 0.77 6.34 -13.17
N GLN A 58 0.14 7.46 -13.52
CA GLN A 58 0.73 8.46 -14.40
C GLN A 58 1.61 9.40 -13.56
N ASP A 59 2.67 9.92 -14.18
CA ASP A 59 3.60 10.86 -13.54
C ASP A 59 4.23 10.34 -12.24
N ASP A 60 4.57 9.04 -12.18
CA ASP A 60 5.26 8.48 -11.02
C ASP A 60 6.63 9.14 -10.85
N VAL A 61 6.67 10.12 -9.94
CA VAL A 61 7.89 10.84 -9.60
C VAL A 61 8.82 9.84 -8.92
N ASP A 62 10.09 9.82 -9.33
CA ASP A 62 11.13 8.98 -8.72
C ASP A 62 11.37 9.40 -7.28
N TRP A 63 10.56 8.87 -6.37
CA TRP A 63 10.53 9.19 -4.95
C TRP A 63 11.86 8.89 -4.25
N ARG A 64 12.66 7.98 -4.82
CA ARG A 64 14.03 7.70 -4.38
C ARG A 64 14.94 8.93 -4.48
N LYS A 65 14.60 9.93 -5.29
CA LYS A 65 15.31 11.21 -5.39
C LYS A 65 14.83 12.24 -4.36
N GLN A 66 13.62 12.08 -3.82
CA GLN A 66 13.05 12.99 -2.84
C GLN A 66 13.43 12.65 -1.40
N PHE A 67 13.59 11.37 -1.10
CA PHE A 67 13.96 10.90 0.22
C PHE A 67 15.34 10.24 0.17
N THR A 68 16.35 10.89 0.73
CA THR A 68 17.66 10.27 0.95
C THR A 68 17.49 9.08 1.88
N LEU A 69 17.83 7.89 1.39
CA LEU A 69 18.04 6.71 2.22
C LEU A 69 19.32 6.94 3.02
N ASP A 70 19.20 7.04 4.34
CA ASP A 70 20.33 6.81 5.25
C ASP A 70 20.81 5.35 5.15
#